data_AF-A0A7X5N3D4-F1
#
_entry.id   AF-A0A7X5N3D4-F1
#
_cell.length_a   1.000
_cell.length_b   1.000
_cell.length_c   1.000
_cell.angle_alpha   90.00
_cell.angle_beta   90.00
_cell.angle_gamma   90.00
#
_symmetry.space_group_name_H-M   'P 1'
#
loop_
_entity.id
_entity.type
_entity.pdbx_description
1 polymer ?
#
loop_
_entity_poly.entity_id
_entity_poly.type
_entity_poly.pdbx_seq_one_letter_code
_entity_poly.pdbx_strand_id
1 'polypeptide(L)'
;MGIAMLLGTFVVLLLIGVPVAYALGAAALATLLYLDLPTVVLVQQISAGSGSASLIAIPLFIFAGELMLRGGISERLIALAS
;
A
#
# COMPACT_ATOMS: atom_id res chain seq x y z
N MET A 1 -23.31 0.45 -13.43
CA MET A 1 -23.28 -0.89 -12.81
C MET A 1 -21.93 -1.31 -12.23
N GLY A 2 -20.77 -0.93 -12.81
CA GLY A 2 -19.46 -1.39 -12.31
C GLY A 2 -19.20 -1.15 -10.82
N ILE A 3 -19.54 0.04 -10.30
CA ILE A 3 -19.38 0.37 -8.86
C ILE A 3 -20.24 -0.54 -7.97
N ALA A 4 -21.46 -0.87 -8.40
CA ALA A 4 -22.35 -1.76 -7.66
C ALA A 4 -21.84 -3.21 -7.65
N MET A 5 -21.27 -3.67 -8.78
CA MET A 5 -20.57 -4.96 -8.87
C MET A 5 -19.39 -5.03 -7.91
N LEU A 6 -18.56 -3.98 -7.89
CA LEU A 6 -17.39 -3.90 -7.02
C LEU A 6 -17.79 -3.93 -5.54
N LEU A 7 -18.68 -3.02 -5.14
CA LEU A 7 -19.12 -2.93 -3.75
C LEU A 7 -19.91 -4.17 -3.31
N GLY A 8 -20.79 -4.70 -4.17
CA GLY A 8 -21.55 -5.90 -3.88
C GLY A 8 -20.65 -7.12 -3.66
N THR A 9 -19.70 -7.37 -4.56
CA THR A 9 -18.76 -8.49 -4.45
C THR A 9 -17.86 -8.33 -3.23
N PHE A 10 -17.36 -7.11 -2.97
CA PHE A 10 -16.51 -6.81 -1.82
C PHE A 10 -17.23 -7.06 -0.49
N VAL A 11 -18.46 -6.56 -0.34
CA VAL A 11 -19.26 -6.74 0.89
C VAL A 11 -19.56 -8.22 1.12
N VAL A 12 -19.94 -8.97 0.09
CA VAL A 12 -20.19 -10.42 0.19
C VAL A 12 -18.92 -11.16 0.66
N LEU A 13 -17.76 -10.85 0.08
CA LEU A 13 -16.49 -11.46 0.48
C LEU A 13 -16.10 -11.15 1.94
N LEU A 14 -16.35 -9.92 2.40
CA LEU A 14 -16.13 -9.54 3.79
C LEU A 14 -17.05 -10.28 4.76
N LEU A 15 -18.33 -10.46 4.40
CA LEU A 15 -19.29 -11.19 5.24
C LEU A 15 -18.92 -12.67 5.40
N ILE A 16 -18.24 -13.26 4.41
CA ILE A 16 -17.75 -14.65 4.46
C ILE A 16 -16.42 -14.74 5.25
N GLY A 17 -15.87 -13.62 5.73
CA GLY A 17 -14.66 -13.58 6.55
C GLY A 17 -13.35 -13.61 5.75
N VAL A 18 -13.40 -13.31 4.44
CA VAL A 18 -12.19 -13.23 3.61
C VAL A 18 -11.35 -12.01 4.05
N PRO A 19 -10.02 -12.14 4.19
CA PRO A 19 -9.18 -11.01 4.54
C PRO A 19 -9.33 -9.86 3.53
N VAL A 20 -9.36 -8.63 4.02
CA VAL A 20 -9.72 -7.41 3.25
C VAL A 20 -8.92 -7.27 1.95
N ALA A 21 -7.63 -7.60 1.97
CA ALA A 21 -6.77 -7.53 0.79
C ALA A 21 -7.25 -8.45 -0.35
N TYR A 22 -7.63 -9.69 -0.04
CA TYR A 22 -8.15 -10.64 -1.02
C TYR A 22 -9.56 -10.27 -1.46
N ALA A 23 -10.39 -9.79 -0.53
CA ALA A 23 -11.74 -9.34 -0.85
C ALA A 23 -11.73 -8.19 -1.86
N LEU A 24 -10.85 -7.20 -1.66
CA LEU A 24 -10.72 -6.04 -2.54
C LEU A 24 -10.17 -6.43 -3.92
N GLY A 25 -9.14 -7.28 -3.96
CA GLY A 25 -8.55 -7.77 -5.21
C GLY A 25 -9.54 -8.58 -6.05
N ALA A 26 -10.29 -9.49 -5.42
CA ALA A 26 -11.31 -10.30 -6.10
C ALA A 26 -12.49 -9.46 -6.60
N ALA A 27 -12.95 -8.47 -5.82
CA ALA A 27 -14.00 -7.55 -6.25
C ALA A 27 -13.56 -6.68 -7.45
N ALA A 28 -12.31 -6.22 -7.44
CA ALA A 28 -11.72 -5.48 -8.57
C ALA A 28 -11.61 -6.36 -9.82
N LEU A 29 -11.15 -7.62 -9.69
CA LEU A 29 -11.13 -8.60 -10.78
C LEU A 29 -12.52 -8.83 -11.39
N ALA A 30 -13.52 -9.12 -10.54
CA ALA A 30 -14.89 -9.36 -10.98
C ALA A 30 -15.45 -8.16 -11.75
N THR A 31 -15.14 -6.94 -11.29
CA THR A 31 -15.58 -5.70 -11.94
C THR A 31 -14.88 -5.47 -13.28
N LEU A 32 -13.58 -5.76 -13.38
CA LEU A 32 -12.83 -5.63 -14.64
C LEU A 32 -13.34 -6.61 -15.70
N LEU A 33 -13.62 -7.85 -15.30
CA LEU A 33 -14.22 -8.85 -16.20
C LEU A 33 -15.61 -8.42 -16.67
N TYR A 34 -16.41 -7.82 -15.80
CA TYR A 34 -17.73 -7.30 -16.17
C TYR A 34 -17.66 -6.09 -17.12
N LEU A 35 -16.57 -5.31 -17.09
CA LEU A 35 -16.36 -4.16 -17.97
C LEU A 35 -15.59 -4.51 -19.25
N ASP A 36 -15.26 -5.79 -19.48
CA ASP A 36 -14.37 -6.26 -20.56
C ASP A 36 -13.04 -5.50 -20.61
N LEU A 37 -12.55 -5.07 -19.44
CA LEU A 37 -11.28 -4.37 -19.32
C LEU A 37 -10.12 -5.36 -19.23
N PRO A 38 -8.96 -5.04 -19.81
CA PRO A 38 -7.78 -5.87 -19.70
C PRO A 38 -7.40 -6.11 -18.23
N THR A 39 -7.32 -7.36 -17.80
CA THR A 39 -6.93 -7.76 -16.43
C THR A 39 -5.50 -7.34 -16.08
N VAL A 40 -4.67 -7.02 -17.09
CA VAL A 40 -3.35 -6.42 -16.90
C VAL A 40 -3.41 -5.09 -16.15
N VAL A 41 -4.51 -4.33 -16.26
CA VAL A 41 -4.69 -3.06 -15.53
C VAL A 41 -4.67 -3.28 -14.02
N LEU A 42 -5.20 -4.40 -13.53
CA LEU A 42 -5.15 -4.74 -12.11
C LEU A 42 -3.71 -4.96 -11.65
N VAL A 43 -2.94 -5.74 -12.41
CA VAL A 43 -1.54 -6.06 -12.09
C VAL A 43 -0.70 -4.78 -12.10
N GLN A 44 -0.95 -3.88 -13.06
CA GLN A 44 -0.30 -2.57 -13.12
C GLN A 44 -0.62 -1.70 -11.90
N GLN A 45 -1.89 -1.63 -11.48
CA GLN A 45 -2.29 -0.85 -10.31
C GLN A 45 -1.72 -1.40 -8.99
N ILE A 46 -1.67 -2.72 -8.82
CA ILE A 46 -1.04 -3.37 -7.66
C ILE A 46 0.47 -3.08 -7.64
N SER A 47 1.11 -3.13 -8.80
CA SER A 47 2.55 -2.86 -8.95
C SER A 47 2.86 -1.38 -8.67
N ALA A 48 2.02 -0.46 -9.15
CA ALA A 48 2.15 0.97 -8.90
C ALA A 48 2.00 1.33 -7.41
N GLY A 49 1.12 0.64 -6.67
CA GLY A 49 0.96 0.83 -5.23
C GLY A 49 2.19 0.37 -4.42
N SER A 50 2.85 -0.71 -4.87
CA SER A 50 4.07 -1.25 -4.23
C SER A 50 5.31 -0.37 -4.45
N GLY A 51 5.33 0.43 -5.52
CA GLY A 51 6.40 1.39 -5.81
C GLY A 51 6.33 2.70 -5.04
N SER A 52 5.44 2.81 -4.05
CA SER A 52 5.25 4.05 -3.29
C SER A 52 6.55 4.53 -2.63
N ALA A 53 6.87 5.81 -2.81
CA ALA A 53 7.96 6.49 -2.10
C ALA A 53 7.90 6.29 -0.58
N SER A 54 6.70 6.05 -0.02
CA SER A 54 6.50 5.77 1.41
C SER A 54 7.16 4.48 1.87
N LEU A 55 7.20 3.44 1.02
CA LEU A 55 7.83 2.15 1.38
C LEU A 55 9.36 2.25 1.39
N ILE A 56 9.93 3.14 0.57
CA ILE A 56 11.37 3.47 0.60
C ILE A 56 11.68 4.47 1.73
N ALA A 57 10.73 5.32 2.10
CA ALA A 57 10.92 6.29 3.18
C ALA A 57 11.26 5.62 4.51
N ILE A 58 10.61 4.49 4.85
CA ILE A 58 10.87 3.75 6.10
C ILE A 58 12.36 3.32 6.21
N PRO A 59 12.94 2.55 5.28
CA PRO A 59 14.34 2.16 5.36
C PRO A 59 15.29 3.35 5.27
N LEU A 60 14.96 4.39 4.50
CA LEU A 60 15.81 5.59 4.41
C LEU A 60 15.82 6.39 5.73
N PHE A 61 14.68 6.48 6.42
CA PHE A 61 14.59 7.07 7.75
C PHE A 61 15.38 6.28 8.79
N ILE A 62 15.28 4.95 8.77
CA ILE A 62 16.07 4.08 9.66
C ILE A 62 17.56 4.29 9.38
N PHE A 63 17.96 4.29 8.11
CA PHE A 63 19.35 4.52 7.71
C PHE A 63 19.87 5.90 8.13
N ALA A 64 19.09 6.95 7.90
CA ALA A 64 19.43 8.30 8.33
C ALA A 64 19.56 8.39 9.86
N GLY A 65 18.67 7.74 10.61
CA GLY A 65 18.74 7.64 12.06
C GLY A 65 20.01 6.96 12.54
N GLU A 66 20.36 5.82 11.95
CA GLU A 66 21.60 5.08 12.27
C GLU A 66 22.86 5.93 11.95
N LEU A 67 22.84 6.67 10.84
CA LEU A 67 23.91 7.58 10.43
C LEU A 67 24.08 8.73 11.44
N MET A 68 22.98 9.31 11.90
CA MET A 68 22.98 10.39 12.90
C MET A 68 23.48 9.90 14.26
N LEU A 69 23.15 8.67 14.64
CA LEU A 69 23.59 8.06 15.88
C LEU A 69 25.09 7.75 15.85
N ARG A 70 25.57 7.03 14.82
CA ARG A 70 26.99 6.67 14.70
C ARG A 70 27.90 7.86 14.39
N GLY A 71 27.38 8.87 13.69
CA GLY A 71 28.11 10.09 13.37
C GLY A 71 28.17 11.11 14.52
N GLY A 72 27.55 10.81 15.67
CA GLY A 72 27.47 11.71 16.82
C GLY A 72 26.72 13.02 16.55
N ILE A 73 25.98 13.09 15.44
CA ILE A 73 25.14 14.24 15.09
C ILE A 73 24.00 14.36 16.10
N SER A 74 23.47 13.21 16.55
CA SER A 74 22.43 13.15 17.58
C SER A 74 22.87 13.82 18.89
N GLU A 75 24.07 13.50 19.40
CA GLU A 75 24.59 14.13 20.62
C GLU A 75 24.88 15.62 20.41
N ARG A 76 25.44 16.00 19.25
CA ARG A 76 25.70 17.41 18.92
C ARG A 76 24.43 18.25 18.84
N LEU A 77 23.34 17.69 18.31
CA LEU A 77 22.04 18.37 18.26
C LEU A 77 21.45 18.53 19.66
N ILE A 78 21.55 17.51 20.51
CA ILE A 78 21.11 17.59 21.91
C ILE A 78 21.90 18.67 22.65
N ALA A 79 23.24 18.65 22.54
CA ALA A 79 24.12 19.62 23.17
C ALA A 79 23.92 21.07 22.67
N LEU A 80 23.37 21.25 21.47
CA LEU A 80 23.01 22.56 20.93
C LEU A 80 21.67 23.07 21.47
N ALA A 81 20.75 22.16 21.81
CA ALA A 81 19.40 22.47 22.27
C ALA A 81 19.27 22.53 23.80
N SER A 82 20.16 21.86 24.54
CA SER A 82 20.30 21.92 26.00
C SER A 82 21.18 23.08 26.43
#